data_AF-A0A6J7AZV4-F1
#
_entry.id   AF-A0A6J7AZV4-F1
#
_cell.length_a   1.000
_cell.length_b   1.000
_cell.length_c   1.000
_cell.angle_alpha   90.00
_cell.angle_beta   90.00
_cell.angle_gamma   90.00
#
_symmetry.space_group_name_H-M   'P 1'
#
loop_
_entity.id
_entity.type
_entity.pdbx_description
1 polymer ?
#
loop_
_entity_poly.entity_id
_entity_poly.type
_entity_poly.pdbx_seq_one_letter_code
_entity_poly.pdbx_strand_id
1 'polypeptide(L)'
;MGDSGAMFLGLLLSAAAITLTGQIDLNAITNQGSSSPLLPLLLPFSILAIPLIDLGMAVIRRLRAGRSPFAADKEHLHHKLLSMGNSHRRTSAILYSWTAMFAFPTTIAAFAPLWLALLIGLLILIFSLVLLTNWPNRNKQLIKVG
;
A
#
# COMPACT_ATOMS: atom_id res chain seq x y z
N MET A 1 -15.56 -3.87 -9.53
CA MET A 1 -14.98 -5.16 -9.99
C MET A 1 -15.86 -6.28 -9.47
N GLY A 2 -16.08 -7.34 -10.25
CA GLY A 2 -16.74 -8.56 -9.78
C GLY A 2 -15.75 -9.53 -9.13
N ASP A 3 -16.27 -10.57 -8.47
CA ASP A 3 -15.48 -11.51 -7.66
C ASP A 3 -14.42 -12.26 -8.47
N SER A 4 -14.75 -12.70 -9.69
CA SER A 4 -13.80 -13.39 -10.58
C SER A 4 -12.58 -12.54 -10.94
N GLY A 5 -12.79 -11.22 -11.14
CA GLY A 5 -11.70 -10.30 -11.46
C GLY A 5 -10.77 -10.07 -10.26
N ALA A 6 -11.33 -9.99 -9.05
CA ALA A 6 -10.54 -9.85 -7.83
C ALA A 6 -9.70 -11.11 -7.55
N MET A 7 -10.29 -12.30 -7.70
CA MET A 7 -9.56 -13.56 -7.53
C MET A 7 -8.44 -13.75 -8.56
N PHE A 8 -8.71 -13.42 -9.82
CA PHE A 8 -7.71 -13.51 -10.89
C PHE A 8 -6.51 -12.58 -10.65
N LEU A 9 -6.76 -11.30 -10.29
CA LEU A 9 -5.70 -10.36 -9.95
C LEU A 9 -4.90 -10.82 -8.72
N GLY A 10 -5.58 -11.39 -7.71
CA GLY A 10 -4.93 -11.98 -6.54
C GLY A 10 -3.98 -13.12 -6.91
N LEU A 11 -4.41 -14.02 -7.81
CA LEU A 11 -3.60 -15.13 -8.31
C LEU A 11 -2.37 -14.63 -9.07
N LEU A 12 -2.54 -13.67 -9.99
CA LEU A 12 -1.42 -13.09 -10.75
C LEU A 12 -0.39 -12.42 -9.84
N LEU A 13 -0.86 -11.68 -8.85
CA LEU A 13 -0.01 -10.97 -7.90
C LEU A 13 0.78 -11.93 -7.01
N SER A 14 0.14 -13.03 -6.58
CA SER A 14 0.80 -14.12 -5.84
C SER A 14 1.86 -14.82 -6.69
N ALA A 15 1.52 -15.18 -7.93
CA ALA A 15 2.46 -15.81 -8.87
C ALA A 15 3.67 -14.92 -9.13
N ALA A 16 3.45 -13.62 -9.41
CA ALA A 16 4.53 -12.66 -9.62
C ALA A 16 5.44 -12.50 -8.40
N ALA A 17 4.86 -12.42 -7.19
CA ALA A 17 5.63 -12.33 -5.95
C ALA A 17 6.48 -13.59 -5.71
N ILE A 18 5.91 -14.78 -5.93
CA ILE A 18 6.63 -16.06 -5.76
C ILE A 18 7.77 -16.17 -6.78
N THR A 19 7.52 -15.87 -8.06
CA THR A 19 8.56 -15.90 -9.10
C THR A 19 9.70 -14.95 -8.80
N LEU A 20 9.39 -13.72 -8.37
CA LEU A 20 10.42 -12.72 -8.03
C LEU A 20 11.29 -13.18 -6.85
N THR A 21 10.67 -13.81 -5.84
CA THR A 21 11.39 -14.27 -4.65
C THR A 21 12.13 -15.59 -4.88
N GLY A 22 11.60 -16.46 -5.74
CA GLY A 22 12.16 -17.79 -6.05
C GLY A 22 13.38 -17.78 -6.98
N GLN A 23 13.71 -16.64 -7.59
CA GLN A 23 14.89 -16.47 -8.45
C GLN A 23 16.12 -15.92 -7.71
N ILE A 24 16.03 -15.72 -6.39
CA ILE A 24 17.12 -15.13 -5.59
C ILE A 24 18.18 -16.20 -5.31
N ASP A 25 19.37 -16.06 -5.91
CA ASP A 25 20.53 -16.88 -5.58
C ASP A 25 21.17 -16.42 -4.26
N LEU A 26 20.94 -17.20 -3.20
CA LEU A 26 21.47 -16.97 -1.85
C LEU A 26 23.01 -16.95 -1.79
N ASN A 27 23.70 -17.52 -2.79
CA ASN A 27 25.17 -17.55 -2.83
C ASN A 27 25.78 -16.30 -3.49
N ALA A 28 25.03 -15.59 -4.34
CA ALA A 28 25.46 -14.31 -4.91
C ALA A 28 25.39 -13.17 -3.87
N ILE A 29 24.57 -13.36 -2.84
CA ILE A 29 24.31 -12.44 -1.74
C ILE A 29 25.48 -12.36 -0.74
N THR A 30 26.27 -13.43 -0.59
CA THR A 30 27.34 -13.53 0.41
C THR A 30 28.71 -13.08 -0.08
N ASN A 31 28.91 -13.03 -1.41
CA ASN A 31 30.24 -12.85 -2.02
C ASN A 31 30.49 -11.46 -2.64
N GLN A 32 29.49 -10.60 -2.70
CA GLN A 32 29.65 -9.23 -3.20
C GLN A 32 29.35 -8.26 -2.06
N GLY A 33 30.21 -7.27 -1.83
CA GLY A 33 29.98 -6.14 -0.92
C GLY A 33 28.81 -5.23 -1.34
N SER A 34 27.83 -5.78 -2.07
CA SER A 34 26.59 -5.17 -2.48
C SER A 34 25.72 -5.00 -1.24
N SER A 35 25.58 -3.75 -0.83
CA SER A 35 24.75 -3.30 0.27
C SER A 35 23.33 -3.87 0.19
N SER A 36 23.06 -4.86 1.04
CA SER A 36 21.75 -5.39 1.42
C SER A 36 21.18 -6.56 0.57
N PRO A 37 21.55 -7.80 0.95
CA PRO A 37 20.87 -9.07 0.60
C PRO A 37 19.34 -9.05 0.58
N LEU A 38 18.76 -8.18 1.40
CA LEU A 38 17.36 -8.21 1.80
C LEU A 38 16.46 -7.45 0.81
N LEU A 39 17.02 -6.60 -0.06
CA LEU A 39 16.21 -5.74 -0.93
C LEU A 39 15.27 -6.52 -1.88
N PRO A 40 15.74 -7.57 -2.60
CA PRO A 40 14.87 -8.35 -3.47
C PRO A 40 13.73 -9.05 -2.71
N LEU A 41 14.00 -9.49 -1.48
CA LEU A 41 12.99 -10.08 -0.61
C LEU A 41 11.96 -9.04 -0.12
N LEU A 42 12.37 -7.79 0.09
CA LEU A 42 11.51 -6.71 0.56
C LEU A 42 10.60 -6.13 -0.54
N LEU A 43 10.91 -6.32 -1.82
CA LEU A 43 10.15 -5.75 -2.93
C LEU A 43 8.68 -6.20 -2.99
N PRO A 44 8.35 -7.51 -2.97
CA PRO A 44 6.95 -7.95 -2.95
C PRO A 44 6.17 -7.37 -1.78
N PHE A 45 6.76 -7.37 -0.57
CA PHE A 45 6.13 -6.83 0.63
C PHE A 45 5.93 -5.32 0.54
N SER A 46 6.87 -4.59 -0.07
CA SER A 46 6.76 -3.14 -0.26
C SER A 46 5.60 -2.79 -1.21
N ILE A 47 5.44 -3.54 -2.30
CA ILE A 47 4.35 -3.36 -3.26
C ILE A 47 2.99 -3.73 -2.61
N LEU A 48 2.98 -4.79 -1.80
CA LEU A 48 1.78 -5.28 -1.10
C LEU A 48 1.52 -4.59 0.23
N ALA A 49 2.29 -3.58 0.61
CA ALA A 49 2.24 -2.98 1.94
C ALA A 49 0.81 -2.56 2.31
N ILE A 50 0.11 -1.83 1.42
CA ILE A 50 -1.24 -1.33 1.69
C ILE A 50 -2.28 -2.46 1.79
N PRO A 51 -2.40 -3.39 0.83
CA PRO A 51 -3.27 -4.56 0.98
C PRO A 51 -2.99 -5.39 2.25
N LEU A 52 -1.72 -5.57 2.60
CA LEU A 52 -1.31 -6.37 3.76
C LEU A 52 -1.64 -5.67 5.08
N ILE A 53 -1.44 -4.35 5.15
CA ILE A 53 -1.85 -3.51 6.28
C ILE A 53 -3.36 -3.53 6.44
N ASP A 54 -4.12 -3.40 5.35
CA ASP A 54 -5.59 -3.43 5.38
C ASP A 54 -6.12 -4.78 5.89
N LEU A 55 -5.54 -5.88 5.40
CA LEU A 55 -5.83 -7.23 5.90
C LEU A 55 -5.47 -7.38 7.37
N GLY A 56 -4.25 -6.98 7.76
CA GLY A 56 -3.77 -7.08 9.14
C GLY A 56 -4.64 -6.28 10.12
N MET A 57 -5.02 -5.05 9.75
CA MET A 57 -5.95 -4.26 10.55
C MET A 57 -7.34 -4.90 10.65
N ALA A 58 -7.84 -5.52 9.58
CA ALA A 58 -9.11 -6.26 9.63
C ALA A 58 -9.03 -7.46 10.58
N VAL A 59 -7.95 -8.25 10.49
CA VAL A 59 -7.72 -9.39 11.40
C VAL A 59 -7.63 -8.92 12.86
N ILE A 60 -6.83 -7.88 13.15
CA ILE A 60 -6.68 -7.35 14.51
C ILE A 60 -8.03 -6.84 15.06
N ARG A 61 -8.83 -6.12 14.26
CA ARG A 61 -10.17 -5.66 14.69
C ARG A 61 -11.11 -6.82 15.00
N ARG A 62 -11.12 -7.85 14.15
CA ARG A 62 -11.96 -9.05 14.33
C ARG A 62 -11.59 -9.78 15.62
N LEU A 63 -10.30 -10.02 15.83
CA LEU A 63 -9.80 -10.70 17.02
C LEU A 63 -10.11 -9.91 18.29
N ARG A 64 -9.93 -8.57 18.28
CA ARG A 64 -10.32 -7.71 19.42
C ARG A 64 -11.82 -7.73 19.71
N ALA A 65 -12.66 -7.98 18.70
CA ALA A 65 -14.10 -8.13 18.84
C ALA A 65 -14.54 -9.56 19.18
N GLY A 66 -13.60 -10.49 19.46
CA GLY A 66 -13.89 -11.90 19.74
C GLY A 66 -14.45 -12.68 18.54
N ARG A 67 -14.30 -12.16 17.32
CA ARG A 67 -14.78 -12.79 16.09
C ARG A 67 -13.67 -13.58 15.42
N SER A 68 -14.07 -14.59 14.63
CA SER A 68 -13.14 -15.32 13.78
C SER A 68 -12.36 -14.37 12.86
N PRO A 69 -11.05 -14.61 12.63
CA PRO A 69 -10.26 -13.84 11.67
C PRO A 69 -10.80 -13.95 10.24
N PHE A 70 -11.62 -14.95 9.93
CA PHE A 70 -12.28 -15.16 8.62
C PHE A 70 -13.70 -14.59 8.55
N ALA A 71 -14.21 -13.98 9.63
CA ALA A 71 -15.51 -13.33 9.61
C ALA A 71 -15.53 -12.16 8.60
N ALA A 72 -16.68 -11.92 7.96
CA ALA A 72 -16.83 -10.79 7.05
C ALA A 72 -16.60 -9.46 7.77
N ASP A 73 -15.84 -8.55 7.15
CA ASP A 73 -15.65 -7.16 7.57
C ASP A 73 -15.79 -6.25 6.35
N LYS A 74 -16.30 -5.04 6.57
CA LYS A 74 -16.51 -4.03 5.51
C LYS A 74 -15.69 -2.77 5.77
N GLU A 75 -14.94 -2.70 6.87
CA GLU A 75 -14.16 -1.53 7.30
C GLU A 75 -12.74 -1.49 6.70
N HIS A 76 -12.65 -1.53 5.37
CA HIS A 76 -11.38 -1.36 4.65
C HIS A 76 -10.93 0.11 4.65
N LEU A 77 -9.63 0.34 4.48
CA LEU A 77 -9.02 1.68 4.39
C LEU A 77 -9.73 2.59 3.40
N HIS A 78 -10.15 2.06 2.25
CA HIS A 78 -10.92 2.81 1.26
C HIS A 78 -12.25 3.34 1.83
N HIS A 79 -13.00 2.52 2.56
CA HIS A 79 -14.24 2.95 3.21
C HIS A 79 -13.98 3.94 4.34
N LYS A 80 -12.89 3.77 5.11
CA LYS A 80 -12.47 4.73 6.14
C LYS A 80 -12.13 6.09 5.54
N LEU A 81 -11.40 6.12 4.42
CA LEU A 81 -11.09 7.36 3.71
C LEU A 81 -12.35 8.03 3.13
N LEU A 82 -13.30 7.24 2.62
CA LEU A 82 -14.60 7.74 2.18
C LEU A 82 -15.48 8.24 3.33
N SER A 83 -15.51 7.56 4.47
CA SER A 83 -16.32 7.96 5.64
C SER A 83 -15.75 9.20 6.34
N MET A 84 -14.44 9.42 6.22
CA MET A 84 -13.81 10.70 6.52
C MET A 84 -14.25 11.82 5.57
N GLY A 85 -15.02 11.51 4.51
CA GLY A 85 -15.68 12.41 3.56
C GLY A 85 -14.87 12.76 2.31
N ASN A 86 -13.86 11.96 1.97
CA ASN A 86 -13.16 12.06 0.69
C ASN A 86 -14.05 11.60 -0.47
N SER A 87 -13.80 12.15 -1.67
CA SER A 87 -14.40 11.63 -2.89
C SER A 87 -13.73 10.31 -3.30
N HIS A 88 -14.45 9.46 -4.03
CA HIS A 88 -13.92 8.17 -4.51
C HIS A 88 -12.58 8.33 -5.27
N ARG A 89 -12.50 9.30 -6.18
CA ARG A 89 -11.26 9.60 -6.93
C ARG A 89 -10.10 9.99 -6.02
N ARG A 90 -10.35 10.82 -5.01
CA ARG A 90 -9.31 11.28 -4.06
C ARG A 90 -8.86 10.13 -3.17
N THR A 91 -9.80 9.32 -2.68
CA THR A 91 -9.47 8.10 -1.91
C THR A 91 -8.56 7.17 -2.71
N SER A 92 -8.87 6.92 -3.99
CA SER A 92 -8.00 6.12 -4.86
C SER A 92 -6.63 6.75 -5.04
N ALA A 93 -6.55 8.07 -5.26
CA ALA A 93 -5.27 8.79 -5.40
C ALA A 93 -4.42 8.71 -4.13
N ILE A 94 -5.03 8.82 -2.95
CA ILE A 94 -4.34 8.66 -1.66
C ILE A 94 -3.79 7.23 -1.53
N LEU A 95 -4.62 6.21 -1.78
CA LEU A 95 -4.17 4.82 -1.68
C LEU A 95 -3.06 4.50 -2.70
N TYR A 96 -3.14 5.03 -3.92
CA TYR A 96 -2.05 4.91 -4.90
C TYR A 96 -0.78 5.62 -4.47
N SER A 97 -0.89 6.82 -3.87
CA SER A 97 0.27 7.53 -3.32
C SER A 97 0.93 6.75 -2.20
N TRP A 98 0.16 6.08 -1.33
CA TRP A 98 0.69 5.25 -0.26
C TRP A 98 1.37 4.00 -0.80
N THR A 99 0.78 3.30 -1.77
CA THR A 99 1.45 2.17 -2.43
C THR A 99 2.75 2.62 -3.12
N ALA A 100 2.73 3.75 -3.83
CA ALA A 100 3.89 4.34 -4.48
C ALA A 100 5.00 4.72 -3.48
N MET A 101 4.62 5.20 -2.29
CA MET A 101 5.56 5.59 -1.23
C MET A 101 6.40 4.41 -0.73
N PHE A 102 5.87 3.19 -0.74
CA PHE A 102 6.64 1.99 -0.39
C PHE A 102 7.32 1.39 -1.62
N ALA A 103 6.63 1.31 -2.76
CA ALA A 103 7.15 0.63 -3.94
C ALA A 103 8.35 1.36 -4.59
N PHE A 104 8.25 2.67 -4.82
CA PHE A 104 9.31 3.39 -5.56
C PHE A 104 10.62 3.50 -4.78
N PRO A 105 10.64 3.91 -3.50
CA PRO A 105 11.90 3.97 -2.75
C PRO A 105 12.59 2.62 -2.64
N THR A 106 11.85 1.53 -2.40
CA THR A 106 12.45 0.19 -2.31
C THR A 106 13.05 -0.25 -3.63
N THR A 107 12.35 -0.02 -4.76
CA THR A 107 12.90 -0.35 -6.09
C THR A 107 14.11 0.51 -6.44
N ILE A 108 14.07 1.81 -6.15
CA ILE A 108 15.18 2.72 -6.47
C ILE A 108 16.41 2.39 -5.64
N ALA A 109 16.24 2.04 -4.37
CA ALA A 109 17.34 1.62 -3.51
C ALA A 109 18.05 0.34 -4.03
N ALA A 110 17.43 -0.44 -4.93
CA ALA A 110 18.05 -1.61 -5.55
C ALA A 110 19.03 -1.25 -6.68
N PHE A 111 18.86 -0.10 -7.33
CA PHE A 111 19.61 0.28 -8.53
C PHE A 111 20.32 1.63 -8.42
N ALA A 112 20.03 2.40 -7.37
CA ALA A 112 20.51 3.77 -7.18
C ALA A 112 20.84 4.03 -5.70
N PRO A 113 21.57 5.13 -5.41
CA PRO A 113 21.95 5.46 -4.04
C PRO A 113 20.74 5.64 -3.10
N LEU A 114 20.90 5.22 -1.85
CA LEU A 114 19.84 5.27 -0.84
C LEU A 114 19.27 6.68 -0.63
N TRP A 115 20.10 7.72 -0.71
CA TRP A 115 19.64 9.10 -0.54
C TRP A 115 18.61 9.52 -1.59
N LEU A 116 18.72 9.01 -2.83
CA LEU A 116 17.78 9.30 -3.91
C LEU A 116 16.44 8.58 -3.67
N ALA A 117 16.50 7.32 -3.23
CA ALA A 117 15.32 6.56 -2.83
C ALA A 117 14.55 7.27 -1.70
N LEU A 118 15.26 7.73 -0.66
CA LEU A 118 14.67 8.47 0.45
C LEU A 118 14.07 9.81 0.02
N LEU A 119 14.74 10.55 -0.87
CA LEU A 119 14.25 11.81 -1.42
C LEU A 119 12.93 11.60 -2.17
N ILE A 120 12.85 10.59 -3.03
CA ILE A 120 11.62 10.26 -3.77
C ILE A 120 10.51 9.80 -2.82
N GLY A 121 10.84 8.97 -1.82
CA GLY A 121 9.89 8.57 -0.78
C GLY A 121 9.33 9.78 -0.02
N LEU A 122 10.17 10.74 0.33
CA LEU A 122 9.77 11.98 1.01
C LEU A 122 8.86 12.84 0.12
N LEU A 123 9.17 12.99 -1.16
CA LEU A 123 8.32 13.75 -2.10
C LEU A 123 6.93 13.13 -2.24
N ILE A 124 6.85 11.80 -2.34
CA ILE A 124 5.56 11.09 -2.41
C ILE A 124 4.79 11.23 -1.09
N LEU A 125 5.49 11.14 0.05
CA LEU A 125 4.87 11.35 1.37
C LEU A 125 4.29 12.77 1.49
N ILE A 126 5.04 13.80 1.10
CA ILE A 126 4.56 15.19 1.10
C ILE A 126 3.34 15.32 0.19
N PHE A 127 3.41 14.79 -1.04
CA PHE A 127 2.27 14.80 -1.96
C PHE A 127 1.04 14.12 -1.34
N SER A 128 1.21 12.98 -0.67
CA SER A 128 0.13 12.26 -0.01
C SER A 128 -0.46 13.06 1.16
N LEU A 129 0.38 13.70 1.98
CA LEU A 129 -0.05 14.57 3.07
C LEU A 129 -0.83 15.77 2.55
N VAL A 130 -0.35 16.40 1.48
CA VAL A 130 -1.06 17.49 0.78
C VAL A 130 -2.41 17.00 0.25
N LEU A 131 -2.47 15.80 -0.31
CA LEU A 131 -3.71 15.18 -0.73
C LEU A 131 -4.64 14.86 0.44
N LEU A 132 -4.16 14.68 1.66
CA LEU A 132 -5.01 14.50 2.85
C LEU A 132 -5.48 15.86 3.39
N THR A 133 -4.59 16.85 3.48
CA THR A 133 -4.84 18.16 4.10
C THR A 133 -5.57 19.17 3.22
N ASN A 134 -5.45 19.09 1.89
CA ASN A 134 -6.20 19.93 0.92
C ASN A 134 -7.69 19.54 0.83
N TRP A 135 -8.28 19.28 1.99
CA TRP A 135 -9.68 19.03 2.24
C TRP A 135 -10.51 20.19 1.68
N PRO A 136 -11.26 19.99 0.58
CA PRO A 136 -12.22 20.98 0.15
C PRO A 136 -13.26 21.08 1.25
N ASN A 137 -13.28 22.19 1.96
CA ASN A 137 -14.20 22.46 3.05
C ASN A 137 -15.64 22.46 2.49
N ARG A 138 -16.27 21.27 2.46
CA ARG A 138 -17.63 21.06 1.92
C ARG A 138 -18.73 21.49 2.89
N ASN A 139 -18.41 22.25 3.93
CA ASN A 139 -19.39 22.94 4.78
C ASN A 139 -20.25 24.01 4.05
N LYS A 140 -20.18 24.13 2.72
CA LYS A 140 -21.05 25.01 1.92
C LYS A 140 -22.24 24.33 1.23
N GLN A 141 -22.49 23.03 1.42
CA GLN A 141 -23.66 22.37 0.82
C GLN A 141 -24.83 22.11 1.80
N LEU A 142 -24.65 22.33 3.11
CA LEU A 142 -25.73 22.17 4.10
C LEU A 142 -26.43 23.49 4.49
N ILE A 143 -26.06 24.63 3.88
CA ILE A 143 -26.69 25.96 4.14
C ILE A 143 -27.49 26.45 2.92
N LYS A 144 -27.83 25.57 1.96
CA LYS A 144 -28.65 25.94 0.78
C LYS A 144 -30.00 25.21 0.71
N VAL A 145 -30.45 24.61 1.82
CA VAL A 145 -31.77 23.94 1.90
C VAL A 145 -32.52 24.33 3.18
N GLY A 146 -32.26 25.53 3.69
CA GLY A 146 -33.06 26.17 4.75
C GLY A 146 -33.82 27.33 4.17
#